data_AF-A0A2L0D770-F1
#
_entry.id   AF-A0A2L0D770-F1
#
_cell.length_a   1.000
_cell.length_b   1.000
_cell.length_c   1.000
_cell.angle_alpha   90.00
_cell.angle_beta   90.00
_cell.angle_gamma   90.00
#
_symmetry.space_group_name_H-M   'P 1'
#
loop_
_entity.id
_entity.type
_entity.pdbx_description
1 polymer ?
#
loop_
_entity_poly.entity_id
_entity_poly.type
_entity_poly.pdbx_seq_one_letter_code
_entity_poly.pdbx_strand_id
1 'polypeptide(L)' 'MYAITFSKLEEIPDLASNEEVMSHIVIKQRNAESYVIESDINDTKLKELIQTTFDLKAGQVFVTSRRIV' A
#
# COMPACT_ATOMS: atom_id res chain seq x y z
N MET A 1 12.11 -0.77 0.35
CA MET A 1 11.08 -0.99 -0.68
C MET A 1 10.03 -1.96 -0.16
N TYR A 2 8.76 -1.64 -0.39
CA TYR A 2 7.64 -2.49 -0.03
C TYR A 2 6.79 -2.81 -1.27
N ALA A 3 6.13 -3.96 -1.24
CA ALA A 3 5.06 -4.30 -2.16
C ALA A 3 3.74 -4.30 -1.39
N ILE A 4 2.80 -3.49 -1.84
CA ILE A 4 1.42 -3.45 -1.34
C ILE A 4 0.59 -4.26 -2.33
N THR A 5 -0.11 -5.27 -1.85
CA THR A 5 -1.02 -6.09 -2.66
C THR A 5 -2.42 -6.00 -2.08
N PHE A 6 -3.37 -5.73 -2.94
CA PHE A 6 -4.79 -5.67 -2.64
C PHE A 6 -5.45 -6.99 -3.05
N SER A 7 -6.45 -7.43 -2.30
CA SER A 7 -7.18 -8.65 -2.61
C SER A 7 -8.61 -8.56 -2.11
N LYS A 8 -9.53 -9.32 -2.75
CA LYS A 8 -10.96 -9.37 -2.38
C LYS A 8 -11.60 -7.97 -2.34
N LEU A 9 -11.25 -7.15 -3.33
CA LEU A 9 -11.81 -5.82 -3.56
C LEU A 9 -12.39 -5.80 -4.97
N GLU A 10 -13.57 -5.20 -5.12
CA GLU A 10 -14.18 -4.98 -6.43
C GLU A 10 -13.46 -3.89 -7.21
N GLU A 11 -12.93 -2.89 -6.50
CA GLU A 11 -12.12 -1.81 -7.04
C GLU A 11 -10.87 -1.59 -6.18
N ILE A 12 -9.70 -1.48 -6.82
CA ILE A 12 -8.45 -1.24 -6.13
C ILE A 12 -8.30 0.25 -5.86
N PRO A 13 -8.16 0.68 -4.59
CA PRO A 13 -8.03 2.09 -4.26
C PRO A 13 -6.79 2.69 -4.92
N ASP A 14 -6.92 3.94 -5.38
CA ASP A 14 -5.79 4.68 -5.90
C ASP A 14 -5.05 5.36 -4.74
N LEU A 15 -3.87 4.84 -4.41
CA LEU A 15 -3.01 5.39 -3.37
C LEU A 15 -2.59 6.83 -3.67
N ALA A 16 -2.51 7.21 -4.95
CA ALA A 16 -2.13 8.56 -5.36
C ALA A 16 -3.23 9.60 -5.12
N SER A 17 -4.48 9.16 -4.90
CA SER A 17 -5.61 10.06 -4.62
C SER A 17 -5.63 10.59 -3.19
N ASN A 18 -4.75 10.10 -2.30
CA ASN A 18 -4.68 10.55 -0.91
C ASN A 18 -3.30 11.16 -0.59
N GLU A 19 -3.31 12.45 -0.23
CA GLU A 19 -2.08 13.21 0.05
C GLU A 19 -1.34 12.73 1.30
N GLU A 20 -2.06 12.26 2.33
CA GLU A 20 -1.45 11.74 3.57
C GLU A 20 -0.64 10.48 3.28
N VAL A 21 -1.22 9.55 2.52
CA VAL A 21 -0.52 8.34 2.06
C VAL A 21 0.69 8.71 1.22
N MET A 22 0.51 9.59 0.23
CA MET A 22 1.59 10.06 -0.65
C MET A 22 2.71 10.83 0.09
N SER A 23 2.42 11.42 1.26
CA SER A 23 3.46 12.04 2.10
C SER A 23 4.43 11.02 2.71
N HIS A 24 4.01 9.76 2.79
CA HIS A 24 4.79 8.67 3.40
C HIS A 24 5.29 7.64 2.39
N ILE A 25 4.89 7.75 1.12
CA ILE A 25 5.24 6.78 0.09
C ILE A 25 5.63 7.45 -1.23
N VAL A 26 6.50 6.77 -1.97
CA VAL A 26 6.78 7.09 -3.37
C VAL A 26 6.45 5.86 -4.19
N ILE A 27 5.45 5.98 -5.06
CA ILE A 27 5.06 4.90 -5.98
C ILE A 27 6.14 4.75 -7.05
N LYS A 28 6.73 3.56 -7.15
CA LYS A 28 7.72 3.20 -8.17
C LYS A 28 7.11 2.41 -9.31
N GLN A 29 6.13 1.56 -9.00
CA GLN A 29 5.45 0.74 -9.99
C GLN A 29 4.02 0.50 -9.52
N ARG A 30 3.08 0.53 -10.46
CA ARG A 30 1.69 0.12 -10.28
C ARG A 30 1.38 -1.03 -11.23
N ASN A 31 0.82 -2.09 -10.69
CA ASN A 31 0.21 -3.21 -11.41
C ASN A 31 -1.30 -3.22 -11.10
N ALA A 32 -2.06 -4.13 -11.71
CA ALA A 32 -3.51 -4.22 -11.55
C ALA A 32 -3.97 -4.26 -10.08
N GLU A 33 -3.31 -5.08 -9.25
CA GLU A 33 -3.69 -5.31 -7.85
C GLU A 33 -2.56 -5.01 -6.86
N SER A 34 -1.42 -4.48 -7.33
CA SER A 34 -0.27 -4.25 -6.47
C SER A 34 0.50 -2.98 -6.81
N TYR A 35 1.15 -2.43 -5.79
CA TYR A 35 2.01 -1.25 -5.87
C TYR A 35 3.37 -1.59 -5.30
N VAL A 36 4.42 -1.27 -6.05
CA VAL A 36 5.78 -1.24 -5.52
C VAL A 36 6.09 0.18 -5.13
N ILE A 37 6.44 0.37 -3.87
CA ILE A 37 6.62 1.68 -3.26
C ILE A 37 7.93 1.74 -2.47
N GLU A 38 8.45 2.94 -2.34
CA GLU A 38 9.35 3.30 -1.24
C GLU A 38 8.52 3.96 -0.15
N SER A 39 8.83 3.69 1.12
CA SER A 39 8.17 4.34 2.25
C SER A 39 9.19 4.66 3.33
N ASP A 40 9.00 5.79 4.00
CA ASP A 40 9.76 6.20 5.18
C ASP A 40 9.24 5.54 6.48
N ILE A 41 8.03 4.98 6.46
CA ILE A 41 7.43 4.24 7.57
C ILE A 41 7.56 2.72 7.39
N ASN A 42 7.43 1.98 8.50
CA ASN A 42 7.51 0.52 8.48
C ASN A 42 6.22 -0.13 7.92
N ASP A 43 6.30 -1.41 7.59
CA ASP A 43 5.20 -2.18 6.98
C ASP A 43 3.92 -2.20 7.83
N THR A 44 4.05 -2.26 9.16
CA THR A 44 2.91 -2.31 10.07
C THR A 44 2.15 -0.99 10.06
N LYS A 45 2.86 0.13 10.24
CA LYS A 45 2.26 1.47 10.20
C LYS A 45 1.69 1.80 8.83
N LEU A 46 2.40 1.42 7.76
CA LEU A 46 1.94 1.64 6.40
C LEU A 46 0.65 0.87 6.12
N LYS A 47 0.57 -0.38 6.58
CA LYS A 47 -0.65 -1.18 6.47
C LYS A 47 -1.80 -0.53 7.22
N GLU A 48 -1.60 -0.13 8.47
CA GLU A 48 -2.64 0.55 9.27
C GLU A 48 -3.13 1.83 8.60
N LEU A 49 -2.21 2.68 8.13
CA LEU A 49 -2.55 3.90 7.39
C LEU A 49 -3.44 3.61 6.18
N ILE A 50 -3.02 2.69 5.30
CA ILE A 50 -3.80 2.32 4.10
C ILE A 50 -5.15 1.72 4.49
N GLN A 51 -5.20 0.88 5.52
CA GLN A 51 -6.46 0.30 5.99
C GLN A 51 -7.44 1.36 6.48
N THR A 52 -6.97 2.32 7.27
CA THR A 52 -7.82 3.39 7.80
C THR A 52 -8.24 4.37 6.72
N THR A 53 -7.33 4.80 5.84
CA THR A 53 -7.62 5.77 4.79
C THR A 53 -8.66 5.27 3.77
N PHE A 54 -8.62 3.97 3.45
CA PHE A 54 -9.48 3.38 2.42
C PHE A 54 -10.54 2.43 2.99
N ASP A 55 -10.80 2.47 4.31
CA ASP A 55 -11.77 1.63 5.02
C ASP A 55 -11.63 0.12 4.70
N LEU A 56 -10.39 -0.38 4.63
CA LEU A 56 -10.10 -1.75 4.22
C LEU A 56 -10.11 -2.71 5.41
N LYS A 57 -10.77 -3.85 5.23
CA LYS A 57 -10.83 -4.92 6.23
C LYS A 57 -9.50 -5.69 6.32
N ALA A 58 -9.33 -6.40 7.43
CA ALA A 58 -8.23 -7.34 7.59
C ALA A 58 -8.21 -8.37 6.44
N GLY A 59 -7.06 -8.50 5.77
CA GLY A 59 -6.87 -9.41 4.65
C GLY A 59 -7.27 -8.88 3.28
N GLN A 60 -7.69 -7.61 3.18
CA GLN A 60 -7.87 -6.92 1.88
C GLN A 60 -6.60 -6.19 1.41
N VAL A 61 -5.65 -5.94 2.32
CA VAL A 61 -4.35 -5.35 2.02
C VAL A 61 -3.22 -6.10 2.70
N PHE A 62 -2.16 -6.32 1.94
CA PHE A 62 -0.94 -6.98 2.36
C PHE A 62 0.25 -6.08 2.04
N VAL A 63 1.06 -5.77 3.06
CA VAL A 63 2.30 -5.03 2.89
C VAL A 63 3.44 -5.99 3.14
N THR A 64 4.33 -6.14 2.15
CA THR A 64 5.49 -7.02 2.25
C THR A 64 6.76 -6.23 1.99
N SER A 65 7.73 -6.34 2.90
CA SER A 65 9.05 -5.77 2.67
C SER A 65 9.74 -6.59 1.57
N ARG A 66 10.06 -5.97 0.44
CA ARG A 66 10.86 -6.64 -0.59
C ARG A 66 12.32 -6.54 -0.16
N ARG A 67 12.86 -7.61 0.43
CA ARG A 67 14.30 -7.79 0.53
C ARG A 67 14.81 -8.11 -0.86
N ILE A 68 15.54 -7.18 -1.47
CA ILE A 68 16.37 -7.49 -2.64
C ILE A 68 17.54 -8.28 -2.04
N VAL A 69 17.56 -9.59 -2.28
CA VAL A 69 18.73 -10.44 -2.03
C VAL A 69 19.64 -10.42 -3.24
#